data_AF-A0A961DF68-F1
#
_entry.id   AF-A0A961DF68-F1
#
_cell.length_a   1.000
_cell.length_b   1.000
_cell.length_c   1.000
_cell.angle_alpha   90.00
_cell.angle_beta   90.00
_cell.angle_gamma   90.00
#
_symmetry.space_group_name_H-M   'P 1'
#
loop_
_entity.id
_entity.type
_entity.pdbx_description
1 polymer ?
#
loop_
_entity_poly.entity_id
_entity_poly.type
_entity_poly.pdbx_seq_one_letter_code
_entity_poly.pdbx_strand_id
1 'polypeptide(L)'
;MPTTTWAKQVRQIVIHRWQPEPLPEPVVDVDLPNLSAIERSAEVISYTCRRFEYWLSPQGTLREWFKFNLRLAFGLAVPALLVAPLVTLALQQFNTWIDLITRTTSNLVLVPLSVLLVVGLICGLISIGKSILTMRLRHQQHQRDPYSY
;
A
#
# COMPACT_ATOMS: atom_id res chain seq x y z
N MET A 1 14.94 29.99 -31.49
CA MET A 1 15.36 28.82 -30.69
C MET A 1 14.35 27.70 -30.92
N PRO A 2 14.72 26.55 -31.50
CA PRO A 2 13.75 25.51 -31.82
C PRO A 2 13.22 24.89 -30.52
N THR A 3 11.91 24.98 -30.32
CA THR A 3 11.16 24.36 -29.22
C THR A 3 11.14 22.85 -29.40
N THR A 4 12.26 22.20 -29.11
CA THR A 4 12.34 20.74 -29.06
C THR A 4 11.58 20.28 -27.82
N THR A 5 10.31 19.96 -28.02
CA THR A 5 9.45 19.32 -27.03
C THR A 5 10.16 18.04 -26.60
N TRP A 6 10.48 17.90 -25.32
CA TRP A 6 11.13 16.72 -24.73
C TRP A 6 10.57 15.38 -25.25
N ALA A 7 9.28 15.34 -25.56
CA ALA A 7 8.61 14.21 -26.20
C ALA A 7 9.22 13.79 -27.55
N LYS A 8 9.66 14.75 -28.38
CA LYS A 8 10.34 14.47 -29.66
C LYS A 8 11.72 13.88 -29.45
N GLN A 9 12.45 14.34 -28.44
CA GLN A 9 13.78 13.79 -28.09
C GLN A 9 13.67 12.35 -27.58
N VAL A 10 12.73 12.08 -26.67
CA VAL A 10 12.46 10.72 -26.19
C VAL A 10 12.08 9.81 -27.35
N ARG A 11 11.20 10.29 -28.25
CA ARG A 11 10.80 9.52 -29.44
C ARG A 11 12.00 9.23 -30.36
N GLN A 12 12.88 10.18 -30.59
CA GLN A 12 14.10 9.94 -31.39
C GLN A 12 15.04 8.92 -30.74
N ILE A 13 15.23 8.99 -29.42
CA ILE A 13 16.08 8.04 -28.68
C ILE A 13 15.48 6.62 -28.78
N VAL A 14 14.16 6.49 -28.61
CA VAL A 14 13.47 5.20 -28.70
C VAL A 14 13.57 4.62 -30.11
N ILE A 15 13.31 5.42 -31.15
CA ILE A 15 13.38 4.96 -32.55
C ILE A 15 14.81 4.57 -32.93
N HIS A 16 15.82 5.32 -32.50
CA HIS A 16 17.20 5.01 -32.83
C HIS A 16 17.71 3.73 -32.12
N ARG A 17 17.24 3.47 -30.90
CA ARG A 17 17.59 2.26 -30.14
C ARG A 17 16.84 1.02 -30.65
N TRP A 18 15.70 1.21 -31.31
CA TRP A 18 14.85 0.14 -31.81
C TRP A 18 15.27 -0.27 -33.23
N GLN A 19 16.33 -1.06 -33.33
CA GLN A 19 16.73 -1.73 -34.56
C GLN A 19 16.59 -3.24 -34.36
N PRO A 20 15.42 -3.82 -34.67
CA PRO A 20 15.22 -5.25 -34.50
C PRO A 20 16.09 -5.99 -35.52
N GLU A 21 17.00 -6.81 -35.02
CA GLU A 21 17.82 -7.69 -35.84
C GLU A 21 16.96 -8.88 -36.28
N PRO A 22 16.83 -9.14 -37.60
CA PRO A 22 15.99 -10.23 -38.08
C PRO A 22 16.51 -11.57 -37.57
N LEU A 23 15.59 -12.42 -37.08
CA LEU A 23 15.95 -13.74 -36.59
C LEU A 23 16.24 -14.66 -37.78
N PRO A 24 17.35 -15.44 -37.74
CA PRO A 24 17.60 -16.45 -38.76
C PRO A 24 16.52 -17.54 -38.68
N GLU A 25 16.15 -18.08 -39.84
CA GLU A 25 15.17 -19.18 -39.91
C GLU A 25 15.68 -20.39 -39.08
N PRO A 26 14.83 -21.01 -38.25
CA PRO A 26 15.24 -22.14 -37.43
C PRO A 26 15.53 -23.36 -38.32
N VAL A 27 16.82 -23.73 -38.42
CA VAL A 27 17.29 -24.94 -39.11
C VAL A 27 17.46 -26.06 -38.10
N VAL A 28 17.05 -27.28 -38.45
CA VAL A 28 17.29 -28.48 -37.64
C VAL A 28 18.78 -28.82 -37.74
N ASP A 29 19.43 -29.03 -36.59
CA ASP A 29 20.84 -29.43 -36.57
C ASP A 29 21.04 -30.75 -37.33
N VAL A 30 22.07 -30.81 -38.18
CA VAL A 30 22.38 -31.99 -39.01
C VAL A 30 22.94 -33.11 -38.14
N ASP A 31 23.56 -32.76 -37.00
CA ASP A 31 24.15 -33.71 -36.05
C ASP A 31 23.18 -34.20 -34.96
N LEU A 32 21.90 -33.82 -35.03
CA LEU A 32 20.83 -34.30 -34.14
C LEU A 32 20.80 -35.82 -33.89
N PRO A 33 21.01 -36.69 -34.91
CA PRO A 33 21.02 -38.14 -34.70
C PRO A 33 22.28 -38.65 -33.99
N ASN A 34 23.37 -37.89 -34.00
CA ASN A 34 24.67 -38.25 -33.40
C ASN A 34 24.79 -37.81 -31.92
N LEU A 35 23.90 -36.92 -31.46
CA LEU A 35 23.86 -36.44 -30.07
C LEU A 35 23.29 -37.45 -29.09
N SER A 36 23.72 -37.36 -27.82
CA SER A 36 23.19 -38.16 -26.71
C SER A 36 21.70 -37.87 -26.48
N ALA A 37 20.97 -38.78 -25.82
CA ALA A 37 19.53 -38.64 -25.63
C ALA A 37 19.12 -37.33 -24.91
N ILE A 38 19.94 -36.87 -23.96
CA ILE A 38 19.70 -35.64 -23.20
C ILE A 38 19.96 -34.42 -24.08
N GLU A 39 21.10 -34.37 -24.76
CA GLU A 39 21.44 -33.28 -25.69
C GLU A 39 20.43 -33.17 -26.82
N ARG A 40 19.99 -34.31 -27.36
CA ARG A 40 18.94 -34.37 -28.38
C ARG A 40 17.63 -33.78 -27.88
N SER A 41 17.22 -34.09 -26.64
CA SER A 41 16.01 -33.51 -26.06
C SER A 41 16.13 -31.99 -25.83
N ALA A 42 17.31 -31.52 -25.39
CA ALA A 42 17.59 -30.11 -25.21
C ALA A 42 17.61 -29.34 -26.56
N GLU A 43 18.17 -29.94 -27.61
CA GLU A 43 18.20 -29.34 -28.94
C GLU A 43 16.79 -29.31 -29.56
N VAL A 44 15.99 -30.36 -29.39
CA VAL A 44 14.58 -30.36 -29.83
C VAL A 44 13.78 -29.26 -29.12
N ILE A 45 13.90 -29.12 -27.81
CA ILE A 45 13.22 -28.05 -27.04
C ILE A 45 13.71 -26.67 -27.53
N SER A 46 15.02 -26.50 -27.72
CA SER A 46 15.61 -25.25 -28.20
C SER A 46 15.11 -24.89 -29.61
N TYR A 47 15.05 -25.86 -30.50
CA TYR A 47 14.47 -25.72 -31.84
C TYR A 47 12.98 -25.36 -31.78
N THR A 48 12.20 -26.02 -30.93
CA THR A 48 10.78 -25.69 -30.73
C THR A 48 10.59 -24.26 -30.22
N CYS A 49 11.40 -23.82 -29.25
CA CYS A 49 11.38 -22.44 -28.76
C CYS A 49 11.75 -21.42 -29.85
N ARG A 50 12.82 -21.66 -30.61
CA ARG A 50 13.24 -20.79 -31.73
C ARG A 50 12.19 -20.74 -32.83
N ARG A 51 11.55 -21.86 -33.14
CA ARG A 51 10.46 -21.94 -34.12
C ARG A 51 9.21 -21.20 -33.64
N PHE A 52 8.88 -21.30 -32.36
CA PHE A 52 7.79 -20.53 -31.78
C PHE A 52 8.09 -19.02 -31.79
N GLU A 53 9.32 -18.63 -31.45
CA GLU A 53 9.77 -17.22 -31.52
C GLU A 53 9.74 -16.68 -32.96
N TYR A 54 10.21 -17.44 -33.94
CA TYR A 54 10.15 -17.08 -35.35
C TYR A 54 8.71 -16.97 -35.88
N TRP A 55 7.81 -17.86 -35.45
CA TRP A 55 6.40 -17.81 -35.81
C TRP A 55 5.69 -16.58 -35.24
N LEU A 56 5.99 -16.22 -33.98
CA LEU A 56 5.39 -15.05 -33.33
C LEU A 56 5.99 -13.73 -33.83
N SER A 57 7.31 -13.68 -34.08
CA SER A 57 8.01 -12.47 -34.50
C SER A 57 9.18 -12.80 -35.44
N PRO A 58 8.94 -13.00 -36.75
CA PRO A 58 10.02 -13.32 -37.70
C PRO A 58 11.03 -12.15 -37.82
N GLN A 59 10.59 -10.94 -37.54
CA GLN A 59 11.43 -9.73 -37.58
C GLN A 59 12.22 -9.48 -36.28
N GLY A 60 12.15 -10.34 -35.26
CA GLY A 60 12.87 -10.12 -33.99
C GLY A 60 12.29 -9.04 -33.08
N THR A 61 11.09 -8.54 -33.40
CA THR A 61 10.43 -7.44 -32.69
C THR A 61 10.07 -7.79 -31.24
N LEU A 62 9.75 -9.05 -30.95
CA LEU A 62 9.36 -9.48 -29.61
C LEU A 62 10.55 -9.54 -28.65
N ARG A 63 11.72 -9.98 -29.14
CA ARG A 63 12.96 -10.00 -28.35
C ARG A 63 13.41 -8.59 -28.00
N GLU A 64 13.35 -7.67 -28.96
CA GLU A 64 13.73 -6.28 -28.73
C GLU A 64 12.70 -5.55 -27.84
N TRP A 65 11.41 -5.88 -27.99
CA TRP A 65 10.36 -5.44 -27.06
C TRP A 65 10.63 -5.91 -25.64
N PHE A 66 10.96 -7.17 -25.44
CA PHE A 66 11.26 -7.70 -24.12
C PHE A 66 12.49 -7.04 -23.49
N LYS A 67 13.58 -6.88 -24.25
CA LYS A 67 14.78 -6.15 -23.79
C LYS A 67 14.47 -4.70 -23.43
N PHE A 68 13.65 -4.01 -24.24
CA PHE A 68 13.25 -2.64 -23.96
C PHE A 68 12.43 -2.54 -22.67
N ASN A 69 11.42 -3.40 -22.51
CA ASN A 69 10.59 -3.44 -21.30
C ASN A 69 11.41 -3.79 -20.06
N LEU A 70 12.32 -4.76 -20.17
CA LEU A 70 13.19 -5.17 -19.08
C LEU A 70 14.15 -4.03 -18.69
N ARG A 71 14.75 -3.34 -19.66
CA ARG A 71 15.60 -2.17 -19.39
C ARG A 71 14.82 -1.00 -18.80
N LEU A 72 13.61 -0.73 -19.28
CA LEU A 72 12.72 0.27 -18.72
C LEU A 72 12.31 -0.09 -17.29
N ALA A 73 11.96 -1.35 -17.05
CA ALA A 73 11.62 -1.87 -15.74
C ALA A 73 12.78 -1.70 -14.76
N PHE A 74 14.02 -2.05 -15.14
CA PHE A 74 15.18 -1.77 -14.29
C PHE A 74 15.43 -0.28 -14.09
N GLY A 75 15.28 0.53 -15.14
CA GLY A 75 15.44 1.98 -15.07
C GLY A 75 14.43 2.66 -14.13
N LEU A 76 13.22 2.10 -13.97
CA LEU A 76 12.20 2.59 -13.04
C LEU A 76 12.27 1.92 -11.67
N ALA A 77 12.59 0.63 -11.62
CA ALA A 77 12.63 -0.15 -10.38
C ALA A 77 13.77 0.31 -9.46
N VAL A 78 14.94 0.64 -10.01
CA VAL A 78 16.08 1.13 -9.22
C VAL A 78 15.74 2.43 -8.47
N PRO A 79 15.29 3.52 -9.12
CA PRO A 79 14.90 4.73 -8.40
C PRO A 79 13.66 4.50 -7.53
N ALA A 80 12.69 3.68 -7.95
CA ALA A 80 11.54 3.37 -7.11
C ALA A 80 11.95 2.65 -5.80
N LEU A 81 12.87 1.68 -5.86
CA LEU A 81 13.37 0.99 -4.67
C LEU A 81 14.17 1.90 -3.73
N LEU A 82 14.83 2.93 -4.26
CA LEU A 82 15.56 3.91 -3.45
C LEU A 82 14.64 5.00 -2.86
N VAL A 83 13.66 5.46 -3.64
CA VAL A 83 12.76 6.55 -3.25
C VAL A 83 11.61 6.05 -2.38
N ALA A 84 11.06 4.87 -2.65
CA ALA A 84 9.97 4.28 -1.87
C ALA A 84 10.25 4.23 -0.37
N PRO A 85 11.37 3.67 0.13
CA PRO A 85 11.64 3.64 1.57
C PRO A 85 11.78 5.04 2.17
N LEU A 86 12.37 5.98 1.43
CA LEU A 86 12.50 7.37 1.90
C LEU A 86 11.12 8.03 2.07
N VAL A 87 10.23 7.83 1.10
CA VAL A 87 8.85 8.33 1.17
C VAL A 87 8.07 7.63 2.28
N THR A 88 8.19 6.31 2.42
CA THR A 88 7.53 5.56 3.49
C THR A 88 7.98 6.04 4.87
N LEU A 89 9.28 6.27 5.08
CA LEU A 89 9.81 6.81 6.34
C LEU A 89 9.25 8.21 6.63
N ALA A 90 9.19 9.09 5.61
CA ALA A 90 8.61 10.41 5.77
C ALA A 90 7.12 10.34 6.17
N LEU A 91 6.32 9.52 5.47
CA LEU A 91 4.91 9.31 5.79
C LEU A 91 4.70 8.72 7.18
N GLN A 92 5.55 7.77 7.59
CA GLN A 92 5.51 7.21 8.93
C GLN A 92 5.75 8.29 10.00
N GLN A 93 6.73 9.18 9.77
CA GLN A 93 6.99 10.29 10.67
C GLN A 93 5.77 11.21 10.78
N PHE A 94 5.15 11.58 9.65
CA PHE A 94 3.92 12.39 9.66
C PHE A 94 2.79 11.73 10.47
N ASN A 95 2.58 10.42 10.35
CA ASN A 95 1.59 9.72 11.14
C ASN A 95 1.90 9.77 12.65
N THR A 96 3.18 9.69 13.04
CA THR A 96 3.58 9.86 14.45
C THR A 96 3.27 11.26 14.97
N TRP A 97 3.53 12.30 14.17
CA TRP A 97 3.18 13.68 14.54
C TRP A 97 1.67 13.85 14.71
N ILE A 98 0.88 13.32 13.78
CA ILE A 98 -0.59 13.35 13.86
C ILE A 98 -1.07 12.63 15.12
N ASP A 99 -0.55 11.42 15.39
CA ASP A 99 -0.93 10.65 16.59
C ASP A 99 -0.60 11.41 17.88
N LEU A 100 0.56 12.06 17.96
CA LEU A 100 0.92 12.90 19.11
C LEU A 100 -0.05 14.07 19.30
N ILE A 101 -0.40 14.77 18.21
CA ILE A 101 -1.36 15.88 18.26
C ILE A 101 -2.74 15.40 18.67
N THR A 102 -3.21 14.29 18.09
CA THR A 102 -4.52 13.70 18.38
C THR A 102 -4.59 13.23 19.83
N ARG A 103 -3.57 12.54 20.34
CA ARG A 103 -3.51 12.11 21.74
C ARG A 103 -3.47 13.30 22.69
N THR A 104 -2.68 14.32 22.37
CA THR A 104 -2.59 15.53 23.20
C THR A 104 -3.95 16.24 23.27
N THR A 105 -4.58 16.44 22.12
CA THR A 105 -5.93 17.05 22.02
C THR A 105 -6.98 16.22 22.74
N SER A 106 -6.96 14.91 22.52
CA SER A 106 -7.89 13.95 23.13
C SER A 106 -7.76 13.96 24.64
N ASN A 107 -6.53 13.89 25.18
CA ASN A 107 -6.30 13.96 26.61
C ASN A 107 -6.72 15.32 27.19
N LEU A 108 -6.45 16.43 26.50
CA LEU A 108 -6.84 17.76 26.95
C LEU A 108 -8.36 17.92 27.08
N VAL A 109 -9.15 17.23 26.25
CA VAL A 109 -10.62 17.27 26.31
C VAL A 109 -11.19 16.17 27.22
N LEU A 110 -10.71 14.94 27.11
CA LEU A 110 -11.23 13.78 27.84
C LEU A 110 -10.88 13.83 29.33
N VAL A 111 -9.69 14.32 29.70
CA VAL A 111 -9.30 14.43 31.13
C VAL A 111 -10.25 15.35 31.89
N PRO A 112 -10.49 16.62 31.50
CA PRO A 112 -11.43 17.46 32.22
C PRO A 112 -12.87 16.94 32.15
N LEU A 113 -13.32 16.39 31.02
CA LEU A 113 -14.65 15.78 30.92
C LEU A 113 -14.81 14.60 31.88
N SER A 114 -13.82 13.72 31.97
CA SER A 114 -13.85 12.58 32.90
C SER A 114 -13.85 13.05 34.36
N VAL A 115 -13.07 14.07 34.71
CA VAL A 115 -13.10 14.67 36.06
C VAL A 115 -14.47 15.27 36.37
N LEU A 116 -15.06 16.04 35.44
CA LEU A 116 -16.39 16.61 35.60
C LEU A 116 -17.46 15.52 35.77
N LEU A 117 -17.36 14.43 35.01
CA LEU A 117 -18.27 13.29 35.14
C LEU A 117 -18.16 12.66 36.53
N VAL A 118 -16.95 12.38 37.01
CA VAL A 118 -16.73 11.79 38.34
C VAL A 118 -17.28 12.69 39.45
N VAL A 119 -16.97 13.99 39.41
CA VAL A 119 -17.49 14.96 40.39
C VAL A 119 -19.01 15.05 40.31
N GLY A 120 -19.58 15.10 39.11
CA GLY A 120 -21.02 15.11 38.89
C GLY A 120 -21.70 13.85 39.44
N LEU A 121 -21.09 12.68 39.27
CA LEU A 121 -21.59 11.39 39.76
C LEU A 121 -21.58 11.35 41.29
N ILE A 122 -20.49 11.78 41.93
CA ILE A 122 -20.40 11.89 43.39
C ILE A 122 -21.47 12.84 43.94
N CYS A 123 -21.59 14.04 43.36
CA CYS A 123 -22.62 15.01 43.74
C CYS A 123 -24.04 14.45 43.56
N GLY A 124 -24.29 13.74 42.45
CA GLY A 124 -25.56 13.07 42.18
C GLY A 124 -25.92 12.03 43.23
N LEU A 125 -24.97 11.16 43.59
CA LEU A 125 -25.17 10.13 44.62
C LEU A 125 -25.47 10.75 45.99
N ILE A 126 -24.74 11.79 46.39
CA ILE A 126 -24.97 12.50 47.65
C ILE A 126 -26.37 13.13 47.66
N SER A 127 -26.77 13.78 46.55
CA SER A 127 -28.09 14.41 46.42
C SER A 127 -29.23 13.39 46.54
N ILE A 128 -29.11 12.25 45.86
CA ILE A 128 -30.09 11.15 45.93
C ILE A 128 -30.16 10.59 47.35
N GLY A 129 -29.01 10.33 48.00
CA GLY A 129 -28.96 9.85 49.37
C GLY A 129 -29.64 10.81 50.35
N LYS A 130 -29.39 12.11 50.23
CA LYS A 130 -30.06 13.14 51.04
C LYS A 130 -31.56 13.21 50.76
N SER A 131 -31.98 13.13 49.50
CA SER A 131 -33.39 13.14 49.10
C SER A 131 -34.17 11.95 49.67
N ILE A 132 -33.58 10.75 49.63
CA ILE A 132 -34.19 9.55 50.21
C ILE A 132 -34.30 9.69 51.74
N LEU A 133 -33.25 10.21 52.40
CA LEU A 133 -33.26 10.43 53.85
C LEU A 133 -34.34 11.44 54.27
N THR A 134 -34.45 12.58 53.56
CA THR A 134 -35.47 13.59 53.88
C THR A 134 -36.88 13.07 53.63
N MET A 135 -37.10 12.27 52.57
CA MET A 135 -38.39 11.63 52.31
C MET A 135 -38.74 10.62 53.42
N ARG A 136 -37.77 9.84 53.92
CA ARG A 136 -37.98 8.93 55.06
C ARG A 136 -38.29 9.68 56.36
N LEU A 137 -37.59 10.78 56.64
CA LEU A 137 -37.86 11.61 57.82
C LEU A 137 -39.25 12.25 57.76
N ARG A 138 -39.69 12.75 56.59
CA ARG A 138 -41.04 13.27 56.41
C ARG A 138 -42.12 12.22 56.63
N HIS A 139 -41.92 10.98 56.18
CA HIS A 139 -42.85 9.89 56.45
C HIS A 139 -42.94 9.52 57.94
N GLN A 140 -41.82 9.57 58.68
CA GLN A 140 -41.86 9.36 60.13
C GLN A 140 -42.56 10.49 60.88
N GLN A 141 -42.49 11.73 60.37
CA GLN A 141 -43.11 12.88 61.01
C GLN A 141 -44.64 12.90 60.80
N HIS A 142 -45.14 12.48 59.62
CA HIS A 142 -46.58 12.32 59.36
C HIS A 142 -47.25 11.20 60.18
N GLN A 143 -46.48 10.21 60.63
CA GLN A 143 -47.00 9.11 61.47
C GLN A 143 -46.99 9.44 62.97
N ARG A 144 -46.39 10.58 63.37
CA ARG A 144 -46.27 11.00 64.78
C ARG A 144 -47.32 12.01 65.25
N ASP A 145 -48.18 12.54 64.38
CA ASP A 145 -49.27 13.43 64.77
C ASP A 145 -50.67 12.80 64.54
N PRO A 146 -51.14 11.88 65.42
CA PRO A 146 -52.54 11.54 65.52
C PRO A 146 -53.34 12.43 66.48
N TYR A 147 -52.73 13.42 67.14
CA TYR A 147 -53.41 14.25 68.15
C TYR A 147 -52.90 15.71 68.15
N SER A 148 -53.40 16.54 67.23
CA SER A 148 -53.54 17.97 67.51
C SER A 148 -55.01 18.36 67.31
N TYR A 149 -55.74 18.40 68.42
CA TYR A 149 -56.96 19.20 68.58
C TYR A 149 -56.58 20.68 68.65
#